data_AF-A0A4V1ZBR7-F1
#
_entry.id   AF-A0A4V1ZBR7-F1
#
_cell.length_a   1.000
_cell.length_b   1.000
_cell.length_c   1.000
_cell.angle_alpha   90.00
_cell.angle_beta   90.00
_cell.angle_gamma   90.00
#
_symmetry.space_group_name_H-M   'P 1'
#
loop_
_entity.id
_entity.type
_entity.pdbx_description
1 polymer ?
#
loop_
_entity_poly.entity_id
_entity_poly.type
_entity_poly.pdbx_seq_one_letter_code
_entity_poly.pdbx_strand_id
1 'polypeptide(L)'
;MFKRSLIILSIIFAALTSRAQTTDEVYNQYLDFNLARLQGETDKALTLGQDLIPNVDKLKDNARISFYYSIGNLFENDGQSVKAIEYYEKVDAAVPDYYVVQRALGYLYMKDANDLSEKLNASRSNINENKRLTILYTAAAKKALPHLEKSQACDPNDDTLSLIKSLYKNMGDTQGAATLNSRLKALSKNCVDLLDDK
;
A
#
# COMPACT_ATOMS: atom_id res chain seq x y z
N MET A 1 30.27 -46.51 6.74
CA MET A 1 29.06 -45.66 6.65
C MET A 1 29.07 -44.49 7.65
N PHE A 2 29.44 -44.70 8.92
CA PHE A 2 29.46 -43.66 9.97
C PHE A 2 30.23 -42.36 9.64
N LYS A 3 31.44 -42.42 9.04
CA LYS A 3 32.23 -41.20 8.73
C LYS A 3 31.57 -40.28 7.69
N ARG A 4 30.85 -40.84 6.71
CA ARG A 4 30.10 -40.03 5.72
C ARG A 4 28.87 -39.39 6.35
N SER A 5 28.17 -40.11 7.22
CA SER A 5 27.03 -39.56 7.97
C SER A 5 27.43 -38.42 8.91
N LEU A 6 28.61 -38.49 9.56
CA LEU A 6 29.10 -37.42 10.43
C LEU A 6 29.41 -36.12 9.64
N ILE A 7 30.06 -36.24 8.49
CA ILE A 7 30.40 -35.09 7.64
C ILE A 7 29.13 -34.41 7.09
N ILE A 8 28.15 -35.21 6.65
CA ILE A 8 26.86 -34.67 6.19
C ILE A 8 26.14 -33.95 7.34
N LEU A 9 26.15 -34.52 8.56
CA LEU A 9 25.55 -33.89 9.72
C LEU A 9 26.23 -32.56 10.08
N SER A 10 27.56 -32.48 10.00
CA SER A 10 28.32 -31.26 10.26
C SER A 10 28.05 -30.15 9.23
N ILE A 11 27.94 -30.50 7.93
CA ILE A 11 27.62 -29.53 6.87
C ILE A 11 26.19 -29.01 7.04
N ILE A 12 25.24 -29.89 7.35
CA ILE A 12 23.85 -29.49 7.63
C ILE A 12 23.81 -28.55 8.84
N PHE A 13 24.53 -28.87 9.91
CA PHE A 13 24.58 -28.03 11.11
C PHE A 13 25.16 -26.64 10.83
N ALA A 14 26.28 -26.56 10.10
CA ALA A 14 26.90 -25.29 9.72
C ALA A 14 25.97 -24.43 8.83
N ALA A 15 25.24 -25.05 7.90
CA ALA A 15 24.27 -24.36 7.05
C ALA A 15 23.04 -23.86 7.83
N LEU A 16 22.63 -24.58 8.88
CA LEU A 16 21.55 -24.15 9.77
C LEU A 16 21.98 -22.95 10.64
N THR A 17 23.19 -22.97 11.20
CA THR A 17 23.70 -21.87 12.03
C THR A 17 23.93 -20.60 11.22
N SER A 18 24.45 -20.70 10.00
CA SER A 18 24.65 -19.53 9.14
C SER A 18 23.32 -18.88 8.75
N ARG A 19 22.28 -19.69 8.47
CA ARG A 19 20.94 -19.18 8.17
C ARG A 19 20.31 -18.46 9.36
N ALA A 20 20.38 -19.05 10.56
CA ALA A 20 19.86 -18.43 11.77
C ALA A 20 20.52 -17.07 12.06
N GLN A 21 21.85 -17.00 11.97
CA GLN A 21 22.59 -15.75 12.18
C GLN A 21 22.17 -14.64 11.21
N THR A 22 21.92 -14.97 9.94
CA THR A 22 21.44 -13.98 8.96
C THR A 22 20.00 -13.53 9.19
N THR A 23 19.15 -14.37 9.78
CA THR A 23 17.77 -13.98 10.12
C THR A 23 17.76 -13.03 11.32
N ASP A 24 18.58 -13.30 12.34
CA ASP A 24 18.71 -12.43 13.52
C ASP A 24 19.27 -11.05 13.15
N GLU A 25 20.27 -11.02 12.26
CA GLU A 25 20.85 -9.76 11.75
C GLU A 25 19.80 -8.88 11.05
N VAL A 26 19.01 -9.46 10.16
CA VAL A 26 17.96 -8.74 9.42
C VAL A 26 16.84 -8.27 10.34
N TYR A 27 16.49 -9.07 11.35
CA TYR A 27 15.51 -8.66 12.33
C TYR A 27 16.01 -7.47 13.17
N ASN A 28 17.29 -7.46 13.56
CA ASN A 28 17.88 -6.31 14.25
C ASN A 28 17.85 -5.04 13.39
N GLN A 29 18.14 -5.14 12.08
CA GLN A 29 18.00 -4.01 11.15
C GLN A 29 16.56 -3.47 11.09
N TYR A 30 15.55 -4.37 11.13
CA TYR A 30 14.14 -3.98 11.23
C TYR A 30 13.82 -3.25 12.54
N LEU A 31 14.41 -3.67 13.66
CA LEU A 31 14.27 -2.98 14.94
C LEU A 31 14.91 -1.59 14.92
N ASP A 32 16.11 -1.44 14.36
CA ASP A 32 16.80 -0.15 14.22
C ASP A 32 16.00 0.82 13.33
N PHE A 33 15.44 0.30 12.22
CA PHE A 33 14.54 1.03 11.35
C PHE A 33 13.31 1.56 12.11
N ASN A 34 12.65 0.71 12.89
CA ASN A 34 11.47 1.10 13.67
C ASN A 34 11.81 2.08 14.81
N LEU A 35 12.98 1.92 15.44
CA LEU A 35 13.45 2.85 16.46
C LEU A 35 13.66 4.25 15.88
N ALA A 36 14.32 4.36 14.71
CA ALA A 36 14.49 5.64 14.02
C ALA A 36 13.15 6.31 13.69
N ARG A 37 12.16 5.52 13.22
CA ARG A 37 10.79 6.01 12.97
C ARG A 37 10.12 6.52 14.25
N LEU A 38 10.21 5.76 15.34
CA LEU A 38 9.63 6.14 16.63
C LEU A 38 10.25 7.44 17.18
N GLN A 39 11.54 7.65 16.91
CA GLN A 39 12.29 8.85 17.30
C GLN A 39 12.06 10.05 16.35
N GLY A 40 11.32 9.85 15.25
CA GLY A 40 11.10 10.89 14.24
C GLY A 40 12.34 11.20 13.40
N GLU A 41 13.34 10.33 13.38
CA GLU A 41 14.57 10.47 12.59
C GLU A 41 14.31 10.06 11.13
N THR A 42 13.47 10.81 10.41
CA THR A 42 12.92 10.44 9.09
C THR A 42 13.98 10.06 8.06
N ASP A 43 15.04 10.85 7.89
CA ASP A 43 16.10 10.57 6.89
C ASP A 43 16.86 9.29 7.21
N LYS A 44 17.12 9.06 8.50
CA LYS A 44 17.78 7.84 8.98
C LYS A 44 16.88 6.64 8.82
N ALA A 45 15.61 6.76 9.18
CA ALA A 45 14.62 5.71 8.97
C ALA A 45 14.49 5.35 7.49
N LEU A 46 14.47 6.33 6.60
CA LEU A 46 14.42 6.12 5.16
C LEU A 46 15.69 5.40 4.65
N THR A 47 16.86 5.75 5.18
CA THR A 47 18.14 5.07 4.87
C THR A 47 18.13 3.62 5.34
N LEU A 48 17.86 3.38 6.63
CA LEU A 48 17.81 2.04 7.22
C LEU A 48 16.76 1.15 6.54
N GLY A 49 15.60 1.72 6.21
CA GLY A 49 14.56 1.01 5.49
C GLY A 49 14.99 0.62 4.09
N GLN A 50 15.69 1.50 3.37
CA GLN A 50 16.22 1.18 2.04
C GLN A 50 17.28 0.07 2.08
N ASP A 51 18.17 0.12 3.07
CA ASP A 51 19.21 -0.90 3.27
C ASP A 51 18.62 -2.28 3.63
N LEU A 52 17.43 -2.31 4.24
CA LEU A 52 16.71 -3.53 4.60
C LEU A 52 15.97 -4.18 3.42
N ILE A 53 15.55 -3.42 2.40
CA ILE A 53 14.77 -3.91 1.24
C ILE A 53 15.36 -5.19 0.61
N PRO A 54 16.67 -5.30 0.32
CA PRO A 54 17.24 -6.47 -0.33
C PRO A 54 17.14 -7.78 0.47
N ASN A 55 16.90 -7.68 1.79
CA ASN A 55 16.87 -8.82 2.71
C ASN A 55 15.51 -8.97 3.42
N VAL A 56 14.51 -8.17 3.05
CA VAL A 56 13.20 -8.15 3.72
C VAL A 56 12.47 -9.50 3.64
N ASP A 57 12.85 -10.36 2.70
CA ASP A 57 12.33 -11.73 2.55
C ASP A 57 12.75 -12.68 3.68
N LYS A 58 13.69 -12.27 4.53
CA LYS A 58 14.10 -13.01 5.73
C LYS A 58 13.30 -12.64 6.97
N LEU A 59 12.53 -11.55 6.95
CA LEU A 59 11.58 -11.22 8.01
C LEU A 59 10.40 -12.19 7.99
N LYS A 60 9.82 -12.45 9.17
CA LYS A 60 8.50 -13.09 9.28
C LYS A 60 7.46 -12.30 8.49
N ASP A 61 6.43 -12.98 8.01
CA ASP A 61 5.43 -12.38 7.12
C ASP A 61 4.76 -11.14 7.71
N ASN A 62 4.38 -11.18 8.98
CA ASN A 62 3.74 -10.07 9.65
C ASN A 62 4.67 -8.86 9.83
N ALA A 63 5.91 -9.08 10.27
CA ALA A 63 6.94 -8.04 10.33
C ALA A 63 7.26 -7.45 8.94
N ARG A 64 7.27 -8.28 7.90
CA ARG A 64 7.47 -7.85 6.51
C ARG A 64 6.33 -6.98 6.00
N ILE A 65 5.08 -7.35 6.28
CA ILE A 65 3.90 -6.57 5.90
C ILE A 65 3.94 -5.20 6.61
N SER A 66 4.22 -5.19 7.91
CA SER A 66 4.40 -3.96 8.70
C SER A 66 5.55 -3.11 8.18
N PHE A 67 6.66 -3.72 7.78
CA PHE A 67 7.76 -3.02 7.12
C PHE A 67 7.32 -2.37 5.80
N TYR A 68 6.62 -3.10 4.92
CA TYR A 68 6.16 -2.55 3.64
C TYR A 68 5.25 -1.34 3.82
N TYR A 69 4.30 -1.39 4.75
CA TYR A 69 3.48 -0.22 5.09
C TYR A 69 4.36 0.96 5.54
N SER A 70 5.30 0.67 6.43
CA SER A 70 6.15 1.67 7.07
C SER A 70 7.10 2.38 6.10
N ILE A 71 7.75 1.63 5.22
CA ILE A 71 8.64 2.21 4.20
C ILE A 71 7.85 2.90 3.09
N GLY A 72 6.65 2.38 2.75
CA GLY A 72 5.71 3.05 1.85
C GLY A 72 5.32 4.44 2.37
N ASN A 73 5.01 4.55 3.66
CA ASN A 73 4.71 5.83 4.32
C ASN A 73 5.88 6.82 4.29
N LEU A 74 7.11 6.34 4.52
CA LEU A 74 8.30 7.17 4.41
C LEU A 74 8.52 7.68 2.98
N PHE A 75 8.36 6.81 1.97
CA PHE A 75 8.44 7.23 0.57
C PHE A 75 7.35 8.25 0.21
N GLU A 76 6.13 8.08 0.72
CA GLU A 76 5.05 9.03 0.50
C GLU A 76 5.38 10.40 1.09
N ASN A 77 5.84 10.44 2.35
CA ASN A 77 6.22 11.68 3.04
C ASN A 77 7.41 12.39 2.37
N ASP A 78 8.30 11.63 1.71
CA ASP A 78 9.41 12.14 0.92
C ASP A 78 9.01 12.51 -0.54
N GLY A 79 7.72 12.45 -0.87
CA GLY A 79 7.21 12.79 -2.21
C GLY A 79 7.48 11.75 -3.29
N GLN A 80 7.99 10.56 -2.92
CA GLN A 80 8.28 9.45 -3.83
C GLN A 80 7.04 8.55 -4.03
N SER A 81 5.95 9.12 -4.53
CA SER A 81 4.64 8.45 -4.67
C SER A 81 4.68 7.11 -5.41
N VAL A 82 5.52 6.99 -6.46
CA VAL A 82 5.65 5.72 -7.23
C VAL A 82 6.19 4.59 -6.35
N LYS A 83 7.20 4.87 -5.52
CA LYS A 83 7.75 3.88 -4.58
C LYS A 83 6.74 3.58 -3.47
N ALA A 84 6.07 4.61 -2.95
CA ALA A 84 5.03 4.41 -1.94
C ALA A 84 3.95 3.43 -2.41
N ILE A 85 3.44 3.64 -3.64
CA ILE A 85 2.47 2.75 -4.28
C ILE A 85 2.99 1.31 -4.32
N GLU A 86 4.22 1.09 -4.78
CA GLU A 86 4.81 -0.26 -4.88
C GLU A 86 4.74 -1.02 -3.55
N TYR A 87 5.09 -0.37 -2.44
CA TYR A 87 5.08 -1.02 -1.14
C TYR A 87 3.68 -1.13 -0.54
N TYR A 88 2.82 -0.14 -0.76
CA TYR A 88 1.43 -0.22 -0.33
C TYR A 88 0.64 -1.32 -1.05
N GLU A 89 0.90 -1.56 -2.35
CA GLU A 89 0.30 -2.68 -3.07
C GLU A 89 0.72 -4.04 -2.49
N LYS A 90 1.93 -4.16 -1.96
CA LYS A 90 2.36 -5.39 -1.25
C LYS A 90 1.57 -5.60 0.04
N VAL A 91 1.22 -4.53 0.75
CA VAL A 91 0.38 -4.61 1.96
C VAL A 91 -1.06 -4.93 1.59
N ASP A 92 -1.63 -4.25 0.58
CA ASP A 92 -2.98 -4.52 0.08
C ASP A 92 -3.14 -5.99 -0.36
N ALA A 93 -2.16 -6.54 -1.06
CA ALA A 93 -2.17 -7.94 -1.47
C ALA A 93 -2.16 -8.92 -0.29
N ALA A 94 -1.55 -8.56 0.85
CA ALA A 94 -1.43 -9.42 2.02
C ALA A 94 -2.58 -9.23 3.02
N VAL A 95 -3.02 -7.99 3.23
CA VAL A 95 -4.04 -7.59 4.20
C VAL A 95 -4.97 -6.57 3.54
N PRO A 96 -5.83 -6.98 2.60
CA PRO A 96 -6.72 -6.06 1.87
C PRO A 96 -7.73 -5.35 2.77
N ASP A 97 -7.97 -5.90 3.97
CA ASP A 97 -8.84 -5.30 4.96
C ASP A 97 -8.18 -4.20 5.81
N TYR A 98 -6.86 -3.98 5.67
CA TYR A 98 -6.14 -2.91 6.36
C TYR A 98 -6.48 -1.55 5.77
N TYR A 99 -7.45 -0.87 6.36
CA TYR A 99 -8.08 0.28 5.70
C TYR A 99 -7.16 1.50 5.60
N VAL A 100 -6.10 1.57 6.40
CA VAL A 100 -5.12 2.66 6.34
C VAL A 100 -4.33 2.62 5.04
N VAL A 101 -3.93 1.44 4.54
CA VAL A 101 -3.28 1.33 3.23
C VAL A 101 -4.26 1.58 2.09
N GLN A 102 -5.51 1.18 2.25
CA GLN A 102 -6.57 1.48 1.29
C GLN A 102 -6.77 2.98 1.16
N ARG A 103 -6.71 3.72 2.27
CA ARG A 103 -6.74 5.18 2.23
C ARG A 103 -5.57 5.72 1.41
N ALA A 104 -4.34 5.32 1.74
CA ALA A 104 -3.14 5.80 1.08
C ALA A 104 -3.16 5.52 -0.45
N LEU A 105 -3.45 4.29 -0.86
CA LEU A 105 -3.60 3.92 -2.27
C LEU A 105 -4.73 4.70 -2.96
N GLY A 106 -5.87 4.88 -2.29
CA GLY A 106 -6.99 5.65 -2.82
C GLY A 106 -6.61 7.09 -3.17
N TYR A 107 -5.93 7.79 -2.28
CA TYR A 107 -5.48 9.16 -2.53
C TYR A 107 -4.35 9.24 -3.55
N LEU A 108 -3.38 8.32 -3.50
CA LEU A 108 -2.28 8.28 -4.47
C LEU A 108 -2.78 8.00 -5.89
N TYR A 109 -3.72 7.07 -6.08
CA TYR A 109 -4.31 6.79 -7.38
C TYR A 109 -5.29 7.85 -7.87
N MET A 110 -5.92 8.58 -6.95
CA MET A 110 -6.78 9.69 -7.34
C MET A 110 -5.99 10.84 -8.00
N LYS A 111 -4.69 10.98 -7.72
CA LYS A 111 -3.88 12.09 -8.26
C LYS A 111 -4.01 12.24 -9.78
N ASP A 112 -3.98 11.13 -10.54
CA ASP A 112 -4.15 11.16 -11.99
C ASP A 112 -5.56 11.64 -12.41
N ALA A 113 -6.60 11.24 -11.67
CA ALA A 113 -7.96 11.70 -11.92
C ALA A 113 -8.11 13.20 -11.64
N ASN A 114 -7.45 13.71 -10.60
CA ASN A 114 -7.43 15.14 -10.28
C ASN A 114 -6.73 15.94 -11.37
N ASP A 115 -5.55 15.49 -11.82
CA ASP A 115 -4.75 16.13 -12.89
C ASP A 115 -5.51 16.17 -14.24
N LEU A 116 -6.49 15.27 -14.44
CA LEU A 116 -7.37 15.24 -15.61
C LEU A 116 -8.65 16.07 -15.45
N SER A 117 -9.11 16.32 -14.22
CA SER A 117 -10.41 16.95 -13.95
C SER A 117 -10.52 18.38 -14.50
N GLU A 118 -9.45 19.18 -14.38
CA GLU A 118 -9.40 20.55 -14.92
C GLU A 118 -9.45 20.55 -16.46
N LYS A 119 -8.67 19.67 -17.10
CA LYS A 119 -8.64 19.50 -18.56
C LYS A 119 -10.00 19.05 -19.08
N LEU A 120 -10.64 18.12 -18.37
CA LEU A 120 -11.97 17.64 -18.72
C LEU A 120 -13.00 18.77 -18.69
N ASN A 121 -12.95 19.65 -17.70
CA ASN A 121 -13.83 20.82 -17.62
C ASN A 121 -13.57 21.84 -18.73
N ALA A 122 -12.30 22.10 -19.06
CA ALA A 122 -11.94 23.04 -20.12
C ALA A 122 -12.32 22.55 -21.53
N SER A 123 -12.39 21.22 -21.74
CA SER A 123 -12.67 20.60 -23.05
C SER A 123 -14.15 20.47 -23.40
N ARG A 124 -15.10 20.93 -22.56
CA ARG A 124 -16.55 20.68 -22.72
C ARG A 124 -17.13 21.06 -24.08
N SER A 125 -16.62 22.10 -24.74
CA SER A 125 -17.07 22.54 -26.07
C SER A 125 -16.45 21.73 -27.22
N ASN A 126 -15.40 20.95 -26.96
CA ASN A 126 -14.76 20.06 -27.92
C ASN A 126 -15.15 18.61 -27.65
N ILE A 127 -16.16 18.12 -28.36
CA ILE A 127 -16.75 16.79 -28.17
C ILE A 127 -15.70 15.67 -28.21
N ASN A 128 -14.76 15.72 -29.16
CA ASN A 128 -13.75 14.66 -29.33
C ASN A 128 -12.74 14.63 -28.18
N GLU A 129 -12.24 15.80 -27.79
CA GLU A 129 -11.28 15.91 -26.69
C GLU A 129 -11.95 15.62 -25.34
N ASN A 130 -13.18 16.09 -25.14
CA ASN A 130 -13.97 15.77 -23.97
C ASN A 130 -14.18 14.25 -23.83
N LYS A 131 -14.56 13.57 -24.93
CA LYS A 131 -14.71 12.11 -24.94
C LYS A 131 -13.41 11.39 -24.59
N ARG A 132 -12.28 11.82 -25.16
CA ARG A 132 -10.95 11.25 -24.86
C ARG A 132 -10.60 11.42 -23.38
N LEU A 133 -10.75 12.63 -22.84
CA LEU A 133 -10.44 12.93 -21.45
C LEU A 133 -11.36 12.19 -20.47
N THR A 134 -12.64 12.02 -20.81
CA THR A 134 -13.58 11.20 -20.02
C THR A 134 -13.10 9.75 -19.92
N ILE A 135 -12.56 9.17 -21.00
CA ILE A 135 -12.01 7.79 -20.98
C ILE A 135 -10.81 7.71 -20.04
N LEU A 136 -9.87 8.65 -20.14
CA LEU A 136 -8.68 8.70 -19.27
C LEU A 136 -9.06 8.91 -17.80
N TYR A 137 -9.97 9.85 -17.55
CA TYR A 137 -10.49 10.12 -16.21
C TYR A 137 -11.17 8.90 -15.61
N THR A 138 -12.00 8.21 -16.40
CA THR A 138 -12.70 6.99 -15.95
C THR A 138 -11.73 5.88 -15.60
N ALA A 139 -10.66 5.70 -16.38
CA ALA A 139 -9.63 4.72 -16.07
C ALA A 139 -8.91 5.04 -14.74
N ALA A 140 -8.51 6.29 -14.54
CA ALA A 140 -7.86 6.74 -13.30
C ALA A 140 -8.80 6.61 -12.07
N ALA A 141 -10.04 7.10 -12.20
CA ALA A 141 -11.03 7.03 -11.14
C ALA A 141 -11.37 5.58 -10.75
N LYS A 142 -11.49 4.67 -11.72
CA LYS A 142 -11.70 3.23 -11.43
C LYS A 142 -10.55 2.57 -10.70
N LYS A 143 -9.32 3.09 -10.83
CA LYS A 143 -8.17 2.62 -10.05
C LYS A 143 -8.26 3.05 -8.59
N ALA A 144 -8.69 4.28 -8.33
CA ALA A 144 -8.79 4.83 -6.97
C ALA A 144 -10.03 4.34 -6.19
N LEU A 145 -11.16 4.17 -6.87
CA LEU A 145 -12.47 3.93 -6.24
C LEU A 145 -12.51 2.72 -5.28
N PRO A 146 -11.99 1.53 -5.61
CA PRO A 146 -12.05 0.38 -4.71
C PRO A 146 -11.37 0.66 -3.35
N HIS A 147 -10.22 1.34 -3.39
CA HIS A 147 -9.44 1.68 -2.21
C HIS A 147 -10.12 2.79 -1.39
N LEU A 148 -10.60 3.84 -2.05
CA LEU A 148 -11.36 4.92 -1.40
C LEU A 148 -12.65 4.39 -0.75
N GLU A 149 -13.40 3.51 -1.44
CA GLU A 149 -14.61 2.91 -0.89
C GLU A 149 -14.32 2.00 0.30
N LYS A 150 -13.26 1.18 0.24
CA LYS A 150 -12.86 0.36 1.39
C LYS A 150 -12.45 1.22 2.58
N SER A 151 -11.65 2.26 2.37
CA SER A 151 -11.32 3.23 3.42
C SER A 151 -12.56 3.89 3.99
N GLN A 152 -13.47 4.41 3.15
CA GLN A 152 -14.70 5.07 3.58
C GLN A 152 -15.63 4.13 4.34
N ALA A 153 -15.64 2.84 3.99
CA ALA A 153 -16.46 1.84 4.66
C ALA A 153 -15.95 1.51 6.06
N CYS A 154 -14.63 1.52 6.26
CA CYS A 154 -13.99 1.16 7.53
C CYS A 154 -13.81 2.36 8.47
N ASP A 155 -13.55 3.54 7.92
CA ASP A 155 -13.34 4.78 8.66
C ASP A 155 -14.04 5.94 7.92
N PRO A 156 -15.35 6.13 8.16
CA PRO A 156 -16.15 7.09 7.42
C PRO A 156 -15.67 8.53 7.59
N ASN A 157 -15.49 9.22 6.47
CA ASN A 157 -15.08 10.62 6.43
C ASN A 157 -15.87 11.37 5.34
N ASP A 158 -16.47 12.52 5.69
CA ASP A 158 -17.36 13.24 4.78
C ASP A 158 -16.65 13.77 3.52
N ASP A 159 -15.37 14.13 3.62
CA ASP A 159 -14.57 14.58 2.48
C ASP A 159 -14.29 13.41 1.52
N THR A 160 -13.93 12.24 2.07
CA THR A 160 -13.71 11.01 1.29
C THR A 160 -15.00 10.57 0.59
N LEU A 161 -16.14 10.62 1.29
CA LEU A 161 -17.45 10.31 0.69
C LEU A 161 -17.82 11.30 -0.42
N SER A 162 -17.57 12.59 -0.22
CA SER A 162 -17.83 13.65 -1.21
C SER A 162 -16.95 13.48 -2.44
N LEU A 163 -15.71 13.07 -2.24
CA LEU A 163 -14.78 12.73 -3.30
C LEU A 163 -15.28 11.54 -4.13
N ILE A 164 -15.63 10.42 -3.49
CA ILE A 164 -16.15 9.21 -4.17
C ILE A 164 -17.38 9.57 -5.03
N LYS A 165 -18.32 10.35 -4.48
CA LYS A 165 -19.50 10.82 -5.21
C LYS A 165 -19.13 11.67 -6.43
N SER A 166 -18.11 12.54 -6.30
CA SER A 166 -17.62 13.37 -7.39
C SER A 166 -16.98 12.55 -8.51
N LEU A 167 -16.23 11.49 -8.16
CA LEU A 167 -15.69 10.54 -9.14
C LEU A 167 -16.81 9.89 -9.95
N TYR A 168 -17.81 9.31 -9.31
CA TYR A 168 -18.96 8.72 -10.00
C TYR A 168 -19.69 9.71 -10.91
N LYS A 169 -19.91 10.94 -10.43
CA LYS A 169 -20.55 11.99 -11.22
C LYS A 169 -19.75 12.34 -12.47
N ASN A 170 -18.44 12.52 -12.35
CA ASN A 170 -17.57 12.94 -13.46
C ASN A 170 -17.36 11.82 -14.49
N MET A 171 -17.41 10.55 -14.08
CA MET A 171 -17.43 9.41 -15.00
C MET A 171 -18.80 9.23 -15.69
N GLY A 172 -19.86 9.84 -15.18
CA GLY A 172 -21.24 9.56 -15.60
C GLY A 172 -21.74 8.18 -15.18
N ASP A 173 -21.12 7.56 -14.17
CA ASP A 173 -21.48 6.21 -13.69
C ASP A 173 -22.59 6.29 -12.63
N THR A 174 -23.82 6.42 -13.13
CA THR A 174 -25.04 6.53 -12.32
C THR A 174 -25.37 5.24 -11.57
N GLN A 175 -25.07 4.07 -12.15
CA GLN A 175 -25.28 2.78 -11.52
C GLN A 175 -24.32 2.56 -10.35
N GLY A 176 -23.05 2.90 -10.52
CA GLY A 176 -22.03 2.89 -9.48
C GLY A 176 -22.42 3.78 -8.30
N ALA A 177 -22.89 5.01 -8.58
CA ALA A 177 -23.39 5.93 -7.57
C ALA A 177 -24.62 5.38 -6.81
N ALA A 178 -25.60 4.84 -7.53
CA ALA A 178 -26.84 4.34 -6.94
C ALA A 178 -26.62 3.15 -5.98
N THR A 179 -25.56 2.37 -6.21
CA THR A 179 -25.25 1.18 -5.41
C THR A 179 -24.19 1.42 -4.33
N LEU A 180 -23.65 2.64 -4.22
CA LEU A 180 -22.55 2.99 -3.31
C LEU A 180 -22.83 2.60 -1.85
N ASN A 181 -23.96 3.02 -1.29
CA ASN A 181 -24.27 2.74 0.13
C ASN A 181 -24.32 1.23 0.44
N SER A 182 -24.81 0.42 -0.51
CA SER A 182 -24.86 -1.04 -0.35
C SER A 182 -23.46 -1.64 -0.39
N ARG A 183 -22.58 -1.14 -1.29
CA ARG A 183 -21.17 -1.55 -1.34
C ARG A 183 -20.41 -1.16 -0.08
N LEU A 184 -20.56 0.08 0.41
CA LEU A 184 -19.91 0.53 1.63
C LEU A 184 -20.30 -0.35 2.83
N LYS A 185 -21.58 -0.69 2.98
CA LYS A 185 -22.05 -1.61 4.01
C LYS A 185 -21.46 -3.03 3.88
N ALA A 186 -21.20 -3.49 2.67
CA ALA A 186 -20.55 -4.78 2.45
C ALA A 186 -19.05 -4.74 2.77
N LEU A 187 -18.39 -3.65 2.36
CA LEU A 187 -16.95 -3.41 2.54
C LEU A 187 -16.57 -3.11 3.99
N SER A 188 -17.50 -2.64 4.82
CA SER A 188 -17.25 -2.33 6.23
C SER A 188 -17.06 -3.58 7.11
N LYS A 189 -17.16 -4.77 6.52
CA LYS A 189 -16.86 -6.02 7.21
C LYS A 189 -15.35 -6.22 7.29
N ASN A 190 -14.90 -6.81 8.40
CA ASN A 190 -13.54 -7.27 8.64
C ASN A 190 -12.44 -6.19 8.62
N CYS A 191 -12.79 -4.91 8.78
CA CYS A 191 -11.82 -3.82 8.79
C CYS A 191 -10.69 -4.04 9.81
N VAL A 192 -9.45 -3.89 9.35
CA VAL A 192 -8.23 -3.97 10.16
C VAL A 192 -7.65 -2.56 10.29
N ASP A 193 -7.42 -2.12 11.53
CA ASP A 193 -6.91 -0.79 11.87
C ASP A 193 -5.42 -0.79 12.25
N LEU A 194 -4.90 -1.94 12.63
CA LEU A 194 -3.52 -2.14 13.04
C LEU A 194 -2.93 -3.40 12.40
N LEU A 195 -1.69 -3.29 11.92
CA LEU A 195 -0.89 -4.45 11.52
C LEU A 195 -0.13 -4.97 12.75
N ASP A 196 -0.28 -6.27 13.05
CA ASP A 196 0.56 -6.96 14.03
C ASP A 196 1.90 -7.34 13.38
N ASP A 197 3.00 -7.21 14.11
CA ASP A 197 4.36 -7.43 13.61
C ASP A 197 5.21 -8.41 14.47
N LYS A 198 4.59 -9.11 15.45
CA LYS A 198 5.27 -10.03 16.39
C LYS A 198 5.50 -11.47 15.90
#